data_AF-A0AAW4CPD8-F1
#
_entry.id   AF-A0AAW4CPD8-F1
#
_cell.length_a   1.000
_cell.length_b   1.000
_cell.length_c   1.000
_cell.angle_alpha   90.00
_cell.angle_beta   90.00
_cell.angle_gamma   90.00
#
_symmetry.space_group_name_H-M   'P 1'
#
loop_
_entity.id
_entity.type
_entity.pdbx_description
1 polymer ?
#
loop_
_entity_poly.entity_id
_entity_poly.type
_entity_poly.pdbx_seq_one_letter_code
_entity_poly.pdbx_strand_id
1 'polypeptide(L)'
;MIEPVKELNKAINADLNLAPPIDTALASCKKTLVIISSVLLALTFSGAKVTEANTFIFKITFTNPTGINTLLLLSIGYLLLRYNSISHFYTDNYKKQFATRVLDNKFFRRYDSYNDVVDGFIPDLLKPKKIYLNDDKYKHSSHSYLDYDLKVRLFFNAYIDLTEYDEHGNPRLYKFYLIDSKDKFQYLFALGIMFSHWFLEQFRQRDFLELYSPMFIGFIAVYSSVWVRLAS
;
A
#
# COMPACT_ATOMS: atom_id res chain seq x y z
N MET A 1 4.76 19.81 -27.02
CA MET A 1 5.61 18.85 -26.27
C MET A 1 4.78 18.02 -25.27
N ILE A 2 3.61 17.51 -25.69
CA ILE A 2 2.59 16.88 -24.81
C ILE A 2 2.41 15.38 -25.13
N GLU A 3 2.88 14.91 -26.29
CA GLU A 3 2.81 13.51 -26.72
C GLU A 3 3.60 12.51 -25.85
N PRO A 4 4.83 12.79 -25.35
CA PRO A 4 5.60 11.75 -24.66
C PRO A 4 5.00 11.40 -23.29
N VAL A 5 4.35 12.34 -22.61
CA VAL A 5 3.68 12.12 -21.32
C VAL A 5 2.40 11.30 -21.50
N LYS A 6 1.71 11.46 -22.64
CA LYS A 6 0.49 10.70 -22.95
C LYS A 6 0.80 9.25 -23.29
N GLU A 7 1.87 9.01 -24.03
CA GLU A 7 2.35 7.66 -24.33
C GLU A 7 2.96 6.98 -23.09
N LEU A 8 3.66 7.71 -22.22
CA LEU A 8 4.15 7.19 -20.94
C LEU A 8 3.00 6.80 -20.01
N ASN A 9 1.96 7.63 -19.90
CA ASN A 9 0.77 7.29 -19.11
C ASN A 9 0.00 6.11 -19.70
N LYS A 10 -0.03 5.96 -21.02
CA LYS A 10 -0.64 4.81 -21.70
C LYS A 10 0.17 3.54 -21.47
N ALA A 11 1.50 3.62 -21.49
CA ALA A 11 2.39 2.50 -21.17
C ALA A 11 2.30 2.09 -19.69
N ILE A 12 2.26 3.05 -18.76
CA ILE A 12 2.06 2.79 -17.32
C ILE A 12 0.70 2.15 -17.07
N ASN A 13 -0.36 2.61 -17.74
CA ASN A 13 -1.68 2.00 -17.66
C ASN A 13 -1.74 0.62 -18.31
N ALA A 14 -0.93 0.35 -19.34
CA ALA A 14 -0.82 -0.98 -19.94
C ALA A 14 -0.06 -1.96 -19.03
N ASP A 15 0.96 -1.48 -18.31
CA ASP A 15 1.75 -2.27 -17.35
C ASP A 15 0.99 -2.51 -16.03
N LEU A 16 0.10 -1.59 -15.63
CA LEU A 16 -0.81 -1.81 -14.51
C LEU A 16 -1.86 -2.91 -14.80
N ASN A 17 -2.14 -3.18 -16.07
CA ASN A 17 -3.03 -4.23 -16.54
C ASN A 17 -2.31 -5.57 -16.76
N LEU A 18 -1.02 -5.68 -16.39
CA LEU A 18 -0.19 -6.87 -16.58
C LEU A 18 -0.37 -7.92 -15.46
N ALA A 19 -1.55 -7.98 -14.84
CA ALA A 19 -2.01 -9.25 -14.33
C ALA A 19 -2.35 -10.09 -15.57
N PRO A 20 -1.69 -11.24 -15.84
CA PRO A 20 -2.04 -12.06 -16.99
C PRO A 20 -3.56 -12.31 -16.93
N PRO A 21 -4.31 -12.12 -18.03
CA PRO A 21 -5.74 -12.34 -18.01
C PRO A 21 -5.94 -13.81 -17.59
N ILE A 22 -6.40 -14.02 -16.36
CA ILE A 22 -6.81 -15.35 -15.91
C ILE A 22 -7.85 -15.78 -16.92
N ASP A 23 -7.58 -16.85 -17.67
CA ASP A 23 -8.49 -17.40 -18.66
C ASP A 23 -9.91 -17.37 -18.10
N THR A 24 -10.84 -16.80 -18.85
CA THR A 24 -12.23 -16.58 -18.38
C THR A 24 -12.87 -17.89 -17.90
N ALA A 25 -12.48 -19.02 -18.52
CA ALA A 25 -12.83 -20.38 -18.12
C ALA A 25 -12.27 -20.75 -16.73
N LEU A 26 -11.01 -20.44 -16.45
CA LEU A 26 -10.36 -20.68 -15.15
C LEU A 26 -10.97 -19.80 -14.05
N ALA A 27 -11.25 -18.53 -14.37
CA ALA A 27 -11.93 -17.62 -13.45
C ALA A 27 -13.36 -18.10 -13.10
N SER A 28 -14.08 -18.65 -14.07
CA SER A 28 -15.41 -19.24 -13.86
C SER A 28 -15.34 -20.51 -13.00
N CYS A 29 -14.43 -21.44 -13.33
CA CYS A 29 -14.22 -22.67 -12.57
C CYS A 29 -13.86 -22.39 -11.10
N LYS A 30 -12.96 -21.42 -10.86
CA LYS A 30 -12.61 -20.96 -9.52
C LYS A 30 -13.83 -20.45 -8.74
N LYS A 31 -14.69 -19.63 -9.37
CA LYS A 31 -15.90 -19.12 -8.71
C LYS A 31 -16.85 -20.26 -8.33
N THR A 32 -17.12 -21.17 -9.25
CA THR A 32 -18.01 -22.32 -9.02
C THR A 32 -17.49 -23.22 -7.91
N LEU A 33 -16.18 -23.53 -7.91
CA LEU A 33 -15.55 -24.35 -6.88
C LEU A 33 -15.66 -23.69 -5.50
N VAL A 34 -15.40 -22.39 -5.40
CA VAL A 34 -15.52 -21.63 -4.14
C VAL A 34 -16.97 -21.63 -3.65
N ILE A 35 -17.95 -21.44 -4.52
CA ILE A 35 -19.38 -21.45 -4.16
C ILE A 35 -19.78 -22.82 -3.62
N ILE A 36 -19.52 -23.89 -4.38
CA ILE A 36 -19.90 -25.26 -3.97
C ILE A 36 -19.21 -25.65 -2.66
N SER A 37 -17.92 -25.34 -2.53
CA SER A 37 -17.16 -25.62 -1.29
C SER A 37 -17.72 -24.84 -0.10
N SER A 38 -18.09 -23.58 -0.29
CA SER A 38 -18.68 -22.75 0.78
C SER A 38 -20.05 -23.27 1.22
N VAL A 39 -20.88 -23.73 0.27
CA VAL A 39 -22.18 -24.36 0.57
C VAL A 39 -22.00 -25.65 1.36
N LEU A 40 -21.04 -26.50 0.96
CA LEU A 40 -20.73 -27.74 1.69
C LEU A 40 -20.25 -27.46 3.12
N LEU A 41 -19.38 -26.46 3.29
CA LEU A 41 -18.88 -26.02 4.59
C LEU A 41 -20.02 -25.45 5.45
N ALA A 42 -20.95 -24.73 4.84
CA ALA A 42 -22.16 -24.22 5.50
C ALA A 42 -23.06 -25.32 6.02
N LEU A 43 -23.35 -26.33 5.21
CA LEU A 43 -24.20 -27.45 5.60
C LEU A 43 -23.57 -28.29 6.71
N THR A 44 -22.26 -28.55 6.62
CA THR A 44 -21.54 -29.37 7.60
C THR A 44 -21.40 -28.68 8.96
N PHE A 45 -21.02 -27.40 9.02
CA PHE A 45 -20.86 -26.69 10.28
C PHE A 45 -22.19 -26.31 10.93
N SER A 46 -23.20 -25.90 10.15
CA SER A 46 -24.49 -25.47 10.71
C SER A 46 -25.39 -26.62 11.17
N GLY A 47 -25.08 -27.85 10.73
CA GLY A 47 -25.92 -29.02 10.97
C GLY A 47 -27.36 -28.79 10.49
N ALA A 48 -27.50 -28.13 9.33
CA ALA A 48 -28.79 -27.77 8.76
C ALA A 48 -29.62 -29.03 8.47
N LYS A 49 -30.82 -29.09 9.06
CA LYS A 49 -31.81 -30.12 8.76
C LYS A 49 -33.02 -29.46 8.09
N VAL A 50 -33.49 -30.07 7.01
CA VAL A 50 -34.77 -29.71 6.39
C VAL A 50 -35.84 -30.41 7.21
N THR A 51 -36.48 -29.68 8.12
CA THR A 51 -37.47 -30.26 9.05
C THR A 51 -38.84 -30.42 8.43
N GLU A 52 -39.21 -29.57 7.48
CA GLU A 52 -40.49 -29.63 6.78
C GLU A 52 -40.31 -29.17 5.33
N ALA A 53 -40.87 -29.94 4.39
CA ALA A 53 -40.96 -29.60 2.98
C ALA A 53 -42.44 -29.69 2.57
N ASN A 54 -43.17 -28.59 2.79
CA ASN A 54 -44.45 -28.40 2.12
C ASN A 54 -44.18 -27.67 0.80
N THR A 55 -44.97 -27.95 -0.24
CA THR A 55 -44.74 -27.67 -1.68
C THR A 55 -44.21 -26.27 -2.05
N PHE A 56 -44.24 -25.29 -1.14
CA PHE A 56 -43.70 -23.94 -1.34
C PHE A 56 -42.86 -23.35 -0.17
N ILE A 57 -42.76 -24.01 0.99
CA ILE A 57 -42.03 -23.45 2.15
C ILE A 57 -41.10 -24.50 2.73
N PHE A 58 -39.81 -24.18 2.72
CA PHE A 58 -38.76 -24.98 3.33
C PHE A 58 -38.38 -24.39 4.68
N LYS A 59 -38.60 -25.15 5.75
CA LYS A 59 -38.16 -24.75 7.09
C LYS A 59 -36.79 -25.37 7.37
N ILE A 60 -35.76 -24.53 7.33
CA ILE A 60 -34.40 -24.91 7.69
C ILE A 60 -34.21 -24.67 9.18
N THR A 61 -33.91 -25.72 9.93
CA THR A 61 -33.49 -25.60 11.33
C THR A 61 -32.01 -25.92 11.45
N PHE A 62 -31.31 -25.07 12.18
CA PHE A 62 -29.89 -25.23 12.45
C PHE A 62 -29.71 -25.89 13.80
N THR A 63 -29.05 -27.03 13.81
CA THR A 63 -28.81 -27.80 15.04
C THR A 63 -27.58 -27.34 15.79
N ASN A 64 -26.65 -26.62 15.12
CA ASN A 64 -25.41 -26.13 15.73
C ASN A 64 -25.20 -24.62 15.49
N PRO A 65 -25.71 -23.75 16.40
CA PRO A 65 -25.52 -22.30 16.27
C PRO A 65 -24.04 -21.88 16.39
N THR A 66 -23.22 -22.62 17.15
CA THR A 66 -21.78 -22.38 17.29
C THR A 66 -21.03 -22.60 15.98
N GLY A 67 -21.47 -23.57 15.18
CA GLY A 67 -20.92 -23.85 13.86
C GLY A 67 -21.16 -22.72 12.86
N ILE A 68 -22.35 -22.10 12.87
CA ILE A 68 -22.66 -20.93 12.04
C ILE A 68 -21.74 -19.76 12.39
N ASN A 69 -21.58 -19.47 13.68
CA ASN A 69 -20.72 -18.38 14.14
C ASN A 69 -19.26 -18.60 13.70
N THR A 70 -18.76 -19.83 13.82
CA THR A 70 -17.40 -20.19 13.38
C THR A 70 -17.22 -20.07 11.86
N LEU A 71 -18.25 -20.43 11.09
CA LEU A 71 -18.23 -20.28 9.64
C LEU A 71 -18.26 -18.82 9.18
N LEU A 72 -19.03 -17.98 9.87
CA LEU A 72 -19.05 -16.53 9.65
C LEU A 72 -17.67 -15.93 9.93
N LEU A 73 -17.03 -16.36 11.01
CA LEU A 73 -15.68 -15.90 11.38
C LEU A 73 -14.64 -16.30 10.33
N LEU A 74 -14.69 -17.54 9.82
CA LEU A 74 -13.84 -17.99 8.72
C LEU A 74 -14.10 -17.20 7.43
N SER A 75 -15.37 -16.91 7.13
CA SER A 75 -15.77 -16.14 5.95
C SER A 75 -15.24 -14.70 6.02
N ILE A 76 -15.37 -14.04 7.18
CA ILE A 76 -14.80 -12.70 7.42
C ILE A 76 -13.28 -12.73 7.29
N GLY A 77 -12.62 -13.74 7.87
CA GLY A 77 -11.16 -13.91 7.74
C GLY A 77 -10.70 -14.05 6.29
N TYR A 78 -11.39 -14.88 5.50
CA TYR A 78 -11.11 -15.03 4.07
C TYR A 78 -11.33 -13.72 3.30
N LEU A 79 -12.44 -13.03 3.57
CA LEU A 79 -12.74 -11.73 2.95
C LEU A 79 -11.67 -10.68 3.29
N LEU A 80 -11.20 -10.63 4.54
CA LEU A 80 -10.11 -9.75 4.96
C LEU A 80 -8.81 -10.04 4.22
N LEU A 81 -8.41 -11.32 4.10
CA LEU A 81 -7.21 -11.70 3.36
C LEU A 81 -7.31 -11.32 1.87
N ARG A 82 -8.45 -11.61 1.25
CA ARG A 82 -8.70 -11.28 -0.15
C ARG A 82 -8.71 -9.76 -0.36
N TYR A 83 -9.37 -9.03 0.52
CA TYR A 83 -9.45 -7.59 0.46
C TYR A 83 -8.06 -6.95 0.63
N ASN A 84 -7.26 -7.43 1.59
CA ASN A 84 -5.87 -6.99 1.78
C ASN A 84 -4.99 -7.23 0.54
N SER A 85 -5.18 -8.37 -0.15
CA SER A 85 -4.46 -8.64 -1.39
C SER A 85 -4.82 -7.67 -2.52
N ILE A 86 -6.08 -7.23 -2.60
CA ILE A 86 -6.55 -6.29 -3.62
C ILE A 86 -6.13 -4.86 -3.25
N SER A 87 -6.26 -4.48 -1.98
CA SER A 87 -5.94 -3.14 -1.50
C SER A 87 -4.45 -2.81 -1.67
N HIS A 88 -3.56 -3.80 -1.58
CA HIS A 88 -2.12 -3.60 -1.79
C HIS A 88 -1.81 -2.95 -3.15
N PHE A 89 -2.54 -3.30 -4.21
CA PHE A 89 -2.38 -2.71 -5.54
C PHE A 89 -2.68 -1.21 -5.57
N TYR A 90 -3.70 -0.78 -4.81
CA TYR A 90 -4.05 0.64 -4.69
C TYR A 90 -3.08 1.40 -3.77
N THR A 91 -2.50 0.70 -2.79
CA THR A 91 -1.62 1.28 -1.77
C THR A 91 -0.34 1.88 -2.37
N ASP A 92 0.16 1.33 -3.48
CA ASP A 92 1.41 1.79 -4.07
C ASP A 92 1.32 3.19 -4.69
N ASN A 93 0.15 3.56 -5.22
CA ASN A 93 -0.11 4.93 -5.69
C ASN A 93 -0.13 5.93 -4.54
N TYR A 94 -0.68 5.54 -3.38
CA TYR A 94 -0.67 6.38 -2.18
C TYR A 94 0.75 6.60 -1.66
N LYS A 95 1.57 5.54 -1.61
CA LYS A 95 2.97 5.65 -1.17
C LYS A 95 3.75 6.62 -2.04
N LYS A 96 3.57 6.59 -3.37
CA LYS A 96 4.21 7.53 -4.29
C LYS A 96 3.75 8.97 -4.07
N GLN A 97 2.44 9.21 -3.96
CA GLN A 97 1.92 10.56 -3.71
C GLN A 97 2.39 11.13 -2.36
N PHE A 98 2.40 10.30 -1.33
CA PHE A 98 2.93 10.65 -0.02
C PHE A 98 4.42 11.02 -0.11
N ALA A 99 5.21 10.18 -0.78
CA ALA A 99 6.64 10.41 -1.01
C ALA A 99 6.89 11.76 -1.67
N THR A 100 6.18 12.07 -2.76
CA THR A 100 6.30 13.36 -3.46
C THR A 100 5.97 14.55 -2.56
N ARG A 101 4.89 14.48 -1.77
CA ARG A 101 4.49 15.58 -0.87
C ARG A 101 5.47 15.80 0.27
N VAL A 102 6.04 14.72 0.82
CA VAL A 102 7.08 14.83 1.85
C VAL A 102 8.34 15.46 1.26
N LEU A 103 8.74 15.05 0.06
CA LEU A 103 9.93 15.58 -0.63
C LEU A 103 9.78 17.06 -1.07
N ASP A 104 8.55 17.50 -1.38
CA ASP A 104 8.24 18.90 -1.74
C ASP A 104 8.35 19.87 -0.55
N ASN A 105 8.37 19.35 0.68
CA ASN A 105 8.51 20.18 1.86
C ASN A 105 9.93 20.80 1.93
N LYS A 106 9.99 22.12 2.12
CA LYS A 106 11.21 22.93 2.20
C LYS A 106 12.26 22.41 3.20
N PHE A 107 11.83 21.66 4.21
CA PHE A 107 12.75 21.02 5.15
C PHE A 107 13.60 19.92 4.50
N PHE A 108 13.00 19.11 3.62
CA PHE A 108 13.68 18.03 2.92
C PHE A 108 14.52 18.55 1.76
N ARG A 109 13.96 19.49 0.98
CA ARG A 109 14.63 20.12 -0.14
C ARG A 109 14.19 21.57 -0.28
N ARG A 110 15.16 22.48 -0.26
CA ARG A 110 14.99 23.89 -0.57
C ARG A 110 15.91 24.25 -1.72
N TYR A 111 15.33 24.67 -2.82
CA TYR A 111 16.08 25.23 -3.94
C TYR A 111 16.20 26.74 -3.76
N ASP A 112 17.43 27.24 -3.64
CA ASP A 112 17.71 28.66 -3.67
C ASP A 112 18.02 29.08 -5.11
N SER A 113 17.05 29.77 -5.73
CA SER A 113 17.15 30.26 -7.11
C SER A 113 18.19 31.38 -7.29
N TYR A 114 18.63 32.04 -6.21
CA TYR A 114 19.58 33.15 -6.29
C TYR A 114 21.02 32.65 -6.36
N ASN A 115 21.34 31.63 -5.56
CA ASN A 115 22.68 31.05 -5.49
C ASN A 115 22.84 29.78 -6.36
N ASP A 116 21.73 29.29 -6.94
CA ASP A 116 21.66 27.98 -7.60
C ASP A 116 22.18 26.88 -6.64
N VAL A 117 21.63 26.81 -5.43
CA VAL A 117 22.07 25.86 -4.39
C VAL A 117 20.86 25.06 -3.91
N VAL A 118 21.02 23.74 -3.86
CA VAL A 118 20.09 22.82 -3.20
C VAL A 118 20.53 22.62 -1.75
N ASP A 119 19.71 23.12 -0.84
CA ASP A 119 19.86 22.96 0.61
C ASP A 119 18.76 22.06 1.18
N GLY A 120 18.96 21.55 2.39
CA GLY A 120 17.95 20.79 3.14
C GLY A 120 18.50 19.48 3.73
N PHE A 121 17.60 18.69 4.31
CA PHE A 121 17.95 17.44 4.97
C PHE A 121 18.54 16.40 4.00
N ILE A 122 18.10 16.36 2.75
CA ILE A 122 18.57 15.38 1.75
C ILE A 122 20.03 15.64 1.33
N PRO A 123 20.43 16.87 0.93
CA PRO A 123 21.83 17.21 0.72
C PRO A 123 22.73 16.89 1.92
N ASP A 124 22.26 17.15 3.14
CA ASP A 124 23.01 16.86 4.37
C ASP A 124 23.21 15.37 4.62
N LEU A 125 22.21 14.54 4.27
CA LEU A 125 22.29 13.08 4.33
C LEU A 125 23.27 12.50 3.28
N LEU A 126 23.48 13.21 2.16
CA LEU A 126 24.32 12.78 1.04
C LEU A 126 25.80 13.17 1.18
N LYS A 127 26.09 14.30 1.86
CA LYS A 127 27.45 14.77 2.21
C LYS A 127 28.40 13.68 2.71
N PRO A 128 28.05 12.81 3.69
CA PRO A 128 28.99 11.80 4.21
C PRO A 128 29.41 10.74 3.18
N LYS A 129 28.67 10.54 2.08
CA LYS A 129 29.05 9.62 1.00
C LYS A 129 29.69 10.32 -0.21
N LYS A 130 30.08 11.59 -0.06
CA LYS A 130 30.72 12.43 -1.11
C LYS A 130 29.85 12.67 -2.36
N ILE A 131 28.53 12.59 -2.23
CA ILE A 131 27.59 12.97 -3.30
C ILE A 131 27.16 14.41 -3.04
N TYR A 132 27.51 15.32 -3.94
CA TYR A 132 27.17 16.74 -3.83
C TYR A 132 26.15 17.10 -4.91
N LEU A 133 24.90 17.39 -4.51
CA LEU A 133 23.86 17.78 -5.47
C LEU A 133 24.19 19.08 -6.21
N ASN A 134 25.07 19.90 -5.64
CA ASN A 134 25.42 21.21 -6.18
C ASN A 134 26.55 21.18 -7.22
N ASP A 135 27.03 19.99 -7.57
CA ASP A 135 28.05 19.79 -8.61
C ASP A 135 27.47 20.11 -10.00
N ASP A 136 28.26 20.77 -10.84
CA ASP A 136 27.86 21.23 -12.18
C ASP A 136 27.44 20.07 -13.09
N LYS A 137 27.96 18.86 -12.79
CA LYS A 137 27.57 17.58 -13.42
C LYS A 137 26.05 17.34 -13.39
N TYR A 138 25.37 17.76 -12.32
CA TYR A 138 23.93 17.48 -12.12
C TYR A 138 23.01 18.68 -12.37
N LYS A 139 23.57 19.91 -12.44
CA LYS A 139 22.80 21.16 -12.63
C LYS A 139 22.64 21.59 -14.08
N HIS A 140 23.68 21.41 -14.89
CA HIS A 140 23.73 21.94 -16.25
C HIS A 140 23.78 20.86 -17.34
N SER A 141 23.87 19.59 -16.94
CA SER A 141 23.80 18.44 -17.85
C SER A 141 22.35 18.11 -18.16
N SER A 142 21.95 18.18 -19.43
CA SER A 142 20.66 17.65 -19.90
C SER A 142 20.58 16.12 -19.88
N HIS A 143 21.69 15.45 -19.54
CA HIS A 143 21.87 14.00 -19.73
C HIS A 143 22.25 13.26 -18.44
N SER A 144 22.52 13.96 -17.35
CA SER A 144 22.80 13.40 -16.03
C SER A 144 21.89 14.04 -15.00
N TYR A 145 20.87 13.30 -14.57
CA TYR A 145 19.94 13.74 -13.53
C TYR A 145 19.90 12.74 -12.37
N LEU A 146 19.55 13.26 -11.21
CA LEU A 146 19.38 12.49 -9.99
C LEU A 146 17.89 12.33 -9.74
N ASP A 147 17.41 11.08 -9.74
CA ASP A 147 16.06 10.76 -9.32
C ASP A 147 16.06 10.30 -7.86
N TYR A 148 15.08 10.78 -7.08
CA TYR A 148 14.97 10.52 -5.65
C TYR A 148 13.58 9.96 -5.36
N ASP A 149 13.53 8.71 -4.93
CA ASP A 149 12.29 8.09 -4.50
C ASP A 149 12.33 7.81 -3.00
N LEU A 150 11.45 8.47 -2.24
CA LEU A 150 11.32 8.23 -0.81
C LEU A 150 10.43 7.00 -0.60
N LYS A 151 11.04 5.91 -0.17
CA LYS A 151 10.31 4.68 0.16
C LYS A 151 10.17 4.56 1.66
N VAL A 152 8.91 4.57 2.10
CA VAL A 152 8.56 4.37 3.50
C VAL A 152 8.14 2.92 3.72
N ARG A 153 8.85 2.23 4.62
CA ARG A 153 8.44 0.92 5.14
C ARG A 153 7.67 1.08 6.46
N LEU A 154 7.05 -0.01 6.90
CA LEU A 154 6.41 -0.11 8.22
C LEU A 154 7.34 0.46 9.31
N PHE A 155 6.75 1.17 10.28
CA PHE A 155 7.44 1.84 11.40
C PHE A 155 8.36 2.99 10.99
N PHE A 156 8.03 3.73 9.92
CA PHE A 156 8.78 4.92 9.50
C PHE A 156 10.27 4.67 9.24
N ASN A 157 10.63 3.41 8.95
CA ASN A 157 11.92 3.07 8.39
C ASN A 157 11.93 3.51 6.93
N ALA A 158 12.14 4.81 6.74
CA ALA A 158 12.19 5.45 5.45
C ALA A 158 13.62 5.40 4.91
N TYR A 159 13.72 5.14 3.62
CA TYR A 159 14.95 5.25 2.87
C TYR A 159 14.72 6.00 1.58
N ILE A 160 15.75 6.67 1.10
CA ILE A 160 15.79 7.33 -0.19
C ILE A 160 16.54 6.42 -1.14
N ASP A 161 15.87 5.97 -2.20
CA ASP A 161 16.51 5.38 -3.37
C ASP A 161 16.95 6.55 -4.26
N LEU A 162 18.26 6.72 -4.41
CA LEU A 162 18.85 7.69 -5.32
C LEU A 162 19.35 6.94 -6.54
N THR A 163 18.81 7.30 -7.70
CA THR A 163 19.23 6.73 -8.98
C THR A 163 20.02 7.78 -9.73
N GLU A 164 21.32 7.54 -9.87
CA GLU A 164 22.20 8.35 -10.71
C GLU A 164 22.16 7.80 -12.13
N TYR A 165 21.64 8.61 -13.06
CA TYR A 165 21.69 8.32 -14.49
C TYR A 165 22.92 9.00 -15.08
N ASP A 166 23.82 8.20 -15.66
CA ASP A 166 24.97 8.66 -16.41
C ASP A 166 24.78 8.28 -17.88
N GLU A 167 25.15 9.18 -18.79
CA GLU A 167 24.77 9.18 -20.22
C GLU A 167 25.27 7.93 -20.97
N HIS A 168 26.29 7.26 -20.44
CA HIS A 168 26.94 6.08 -21.01
C HIS A 168 27.00 4.88 -20.04
N GLY A 169 26.30 4.94 -18.90
CA GLY A 169 26.44 3.99 -17.81
C GLY A 169 25.13 3.32 -17.40
N ASN A 170 25.23 2.14 -16.78
CA ASN A 170 24.11 1.57 -16.05
C ASN A 170 23.76 2.48 -14.86
N PRO A 171 22.46 2.68 -14.56
CA PRO A 171 22.03 3.52 -13.46
C PRO A 171 22.61 3.01 -12.14
N ARG A 172 23.24 3.90 -11.37
CA ARG A 172 23.76 3.54 -10.05
C ARG A 172 22.69 3.82 -9.01
N LEU A 173 22.29 2.75 -8.32
CA LEU A 173 21.30 2.80 -7.25
C LEU A 173 22.00 2.89 -5.90
N TYR A 174 21.76 3.99 -5.20
CA TYR A 174 22.23 4.18 -3.84
C TYR A 174 21.03 4.20 -2.89
N LYS A 175 21.15 3.44 -1.79
CA LYS A 175 20.15 3.40 -0.72
C LYS A 175 20.65 4.19 0.47
N PHE A 176 19.81 5.12 0.94
CA PHE A 176 20.10 5.95 2.10
C PHE A 176 18.99 5.81 3.13
N TYR A 177 19.31 5.24 4.29
CA TYR A 177 18.37 5.21 5.39
C TYR A 177 18.37 6.55 6.10
N LEU A 178 17.19 7.09 6.42
CA LEU A 178 17.08 8.36 7.14
C LEU A 178 17.71 8.27 8.54
N ILE A 179 17.81 7.06 9.11
CA ILE A 179 18.40 6.81 10.43
C ILE A 179 19.93 7.00 10.46
N ASP A 180 20.60 6.92 9.30
CA ASP A 180 22.05 7.09 9.19
C ASP A 180 22.48 8.57 9.22
N SER A 181 21.53 9.48 9.41
CA SER A 181 21.83 10.91 9.57
C SER A 181 22.67 11.16 10.83
N LYS A 182 23.70 12.00 10.70
CA LYS A 182 24.56 12.40 11.81
C LYS A 182 23.79 13.18 12.89
N ASP A 183 22.76 13.92 12.49
CA ASP A 183 21.97 14.74 13.41
C ASP A 183 20.64 14.06 13.75
N LYS A 184 20.56 13.55 14.99
CA LYS A 184 19.36 12.88 15.53
C LYS A 184 18.18 13.85 15.71
N PHE A 185 18.42 15.14 15.93
CA PHE A 185 17.34 16.13 16.07
C PHE A 185 16.69 16.42 14.72
N GLN A 186 17.50 16.58 13.68
CA GLN A 186 16.98 16.71 12.31
C GLN A 186 16.24 15.45 11.87
N TYR A 187 16.72 14.26 12.23
CA TYR A 187 15.99 13.01 12.01
C TYR A 187 14.63 12.98 12.72
N LEU A 188 14.57 13.37 14.00
CA LEU A 188 13.32 13.41 14.76
C LEU A 188 12.34 14.43 14.18
N PHE A 189 12.83 15.58 13.72
CA PHE A 189 12.02 16.59 13.05
C PHE A 189 11.51 16.11 11.68
N ALA A 190 12.36 15.45 10.89
CA ALA A 190 11.96 14.78 9.66
C ALA A 190 10.84 13.76 9.91
N LEU A 191 10.99 12.97 10.98
CA LEU A 191 9.99 11.98 11.40
C LEU A 191 8.69 12.64 11.84
N GLY A 192 8.75 13.76 12.57
CA GLY A 192 7.58 14.55 12.95
C GLY A 192 6.83 15.10 11.73
N ILE A 193 7.54 15.61 10.73
CA ILE A 193 6.92 16.09 9.48
C ILE A 193 6.28 14.93 8.71
N MET A 194 6.99 13.81 8.56
CA MET A 194 6.46 12.60 7.91
C MET A 194 5.22 12.10 8.64
N PHE A 195 5.24 12.06 9.97
CA PHE A 195 4.11 11.64 10.79
C PHE A 195 2.92 12.59 10.63
N SER A 196 3.14 13.91 10.66
CA SER A 196 2.07 14.89 10.47
C SER A 196 1.42 14.76 9.09
N HIS A 197 2.22 14.57 8.03
CA HIS A 197 1.68 14.36 6.68
C HIS A 197 0.93 13.03 6.59
N TRP A 198 1.50 11.97 7.16
CA TRP A 198 0.89 10.64 7.15
C TRP A 198 -0.46 10.66 7.88
N PHE A 199 -0.49 11.23 9.08
CA PHE A 199 -1.68 11.36 9.92
C PHE A 199 -2.76 12.20 9.21
N LEU A 200 -2.39 13.36 8.67
CA LEU A 200 -3.33 14.22 7.96
C LEU A 200 -3.91 13.51 6.71
N GLU A 201 -3.10 12.73 6.00
CA GLU A 201 -3.55 11.96 4.85
C GLU A 201 -4.54 10.85 5.20
N GLN A 202 -4.41 10.21 6.37
CA GLN A 202 -5.38 9.21 6.82
C GLN A 202 -6.80 9.79 6.92
N PHE A 203 -6.93 11.04 7.37
CA PHE A 203 -8.24 11.69 7.56
C PHE A 203 -8.72 12.49 6.36
N ARG A 204 -7.79 12.99 5.52
CA ARG A 204 -8.12 13.88 4.40
C ARG A 204 -8.51 13.14 3.13
N GLN A 205 -7.97 11.95 2.89
CA GLN A 205 -8.30 11.19 1.69
C GLN A 205 -9.49 10.28 1.94
N ARG A 206 -10.63 10.58 1.27
CA ARG A 206 -11.83 9.72 1.28
C ARG A 206 -11.49 8.28 0.94
N ASP A 207 -10.60 8.11 -0.03
CA ASP A 207 -10.20 6.81 -0.52
C ASP A 207 -9.44 5.98 0.53
N PHE A 208 -8.73 6.62 1.48
CA PHE A 208 -8.13 5.91 2.61
C PHE A 208 -9.23 5.31 3.50
N LEU A 209 -10.25 6.10 3.85
CA LEU A 209 -11.34 5.58 4.67
C LEU A 209 -12.12 4.48 3.94
N GLU A 210 -12.39 4.63 2.65
CA GLU A 210 -13.02 3.58 1.85
C GLU A 210 -12.16 2.32 1.72
N LEU A 211 -10.83 2.47 1.67
CA LEU A 211 -9.88 1.37 1.55
C LEU A 211 -9.60 0.66 2.88
N TYR A 212 -9.66 1.35 4.02
CA TYR A 212 -9.30 0.74 5.32
C TYR A 212 -10.52 0.47 6.21
N SER A 213 -11.64 1.16 6.01
CA SER A 213 -12.88 0.97 6.79
C SER A 213 -13.37 -0.50 6.78
N PRO A 214 -13.44 -1.21 5.64
CA PRO A 214 -13.85 -2.61 5.62
C PRO A 214 -12.89 -3.51 6.43
N MET A 215 -11.59 -3.20 6.42
CA MET A 215 -10.60 -3.93 7.21
C MET A 215 -10.80 -3.69 8.70
N PHE A 216 -10.99 -2.43 9.13
CA PHE A 216 -11.24 -2.11 10.53
C PHE A 216 -12.51 -2.77 11.06
N ILE A 217 -13.61 -2.70 10.30
CA ILE A 217 -14.87 -3.34 10.69
C ILE A 217 -14.68 -4.86 10.80
N GLY A 218 -14.01 -5.49 9.83
CA GLY A 218 -13.74 -6.93 9.87
C GLY A 218 -12.83 -7.33 11.04
N PHE A 219 -11.78 -6.56 11.33
CA PHE A 219 -10.91 -6.81 12.47
C PHE A 219 -11.64 -6.65 13.81
N ILE A 220 -12.49 -5.61 13.94
CA ILE A 220 -13.32 -5.42 15.14
C ILE A 220 -14.30 -6.58 15.30
N ALA A 221 -14.92 -7.05 14.21
CA ALA A 221 -15.84 -8.19 14.24
C ALA A 221 -15.14 -9.49 14.68
N VAL A 222 -13.94 -9.77 14.13
CA VAL A 222 -13.13 -10.93 14.54
C VAL A 222 -12.68 -10.80 15.99
N TYR A 223 -12.14 -9.63 16.36
CA TYR A 223 -11.67 -9.36 17.72
C TYR A 223 -12.79 -9.54 18.74
N SER A 224 -13.94 -8.92 18.51
CA SER A 224 -15.13 -9.04 19.36
C SER A 224 -15.57 -10.50 19.49
N SER A 225 -15.63 -11.24 18.38
CA SER A 225 -16.07 -12.64 18.38
C SER A 225 -15.10 -13.58 19.09
N VAL A 226 -13.79 -13.34 18.99
CA VAL A 226 -12.76 -14.12 19.69
C VAL A 226 -12.74 -13.75 21.17
N TRP A 227 -12.82 -12.46 21.50
CA TRP A 227 -12.83 -11.98 22.88
C TRP A 227 -14.00 -12.56 23.67
N VAL A 228 -15.20 -12.56 23.09
CA VAL A 228 -16.40 -13.15 23.72
C VAL A 228 -16.22 -14.64 24.03
N ARG A 229 -15.46 -15.39 23.21
CA ARG A 229 -15.18 -16.82 23.44
C ARG A 229 -14.08 -17.07 24.47
N LEU A 230 -13.16 -16.11 24.66
CA LEU A 230 -12.08 -16.22 25.65
C LEU A 230 -12.53 -15.79 27.05
N ALA A 231 -13.53 -14.92 27.14
CA ALA A 231 -14.09 -14.43 28.39
C ALA A 231 -15.25 -15.29 28.94
N SER A 232 -15.70 -16.30 28.20
CA SER A 232 -16.72 -17.29 28.59
C SER A 232 -16.08 -18.58 29.08
#